data_AF-A0A954VTA5-F1
#
_entry.id   AF-A0A954VTA5-F1
#
_cell.length_a   1.000
_cell.length_b   1.000
_cell.length_c   1.000
_cell.angle_alpha   90.00
_cell.angle_beta   90.00
_cell.angle_gamma   90.00
#
_symmetry.space_group_name_H-M   'P 1'
#
loop_
_entity.id
_entity.type
_entity.pdbx_description
1 polymer ?
#
loop_
_entity_poly.entity_id
_entity_poly.type
_entity_poly.pdbx_seq_one_letter_code
_entity_poly.pdbx_strand_id
1 'polypeptide(L)'
;MFTPSTLPPEFAAPPPSSGHTVPVSRLGAMPVSETLFAGDTVAVSIASGDEEHMESTIVPVASDGTVTVPLIGKVAVQGKSELAAAQAIRQAGIQKHIYRNPDVMVVVQDRLKHRVTVVGAVSRPGQYDLPAGRSSLASALVAAGGLTENSTPVIEIKKPGSFRPVMADTNRPNNVAPVSHIEHIEPQVVRVSLAEMRTKGRNANQLLPDGAVVTVGEQPERYITVMGLTTNQIMKMPYDREFRILEALARAGGPRYSTWISNKARVIRTDPHSGQAISIQVPLREAQVNPQLNIALASGDIVSVEETIGTFTISTISQLIGIGRTALVGATALP
;
A
#
# COMPACT_ATOMS: atom_id res chain seq x y z
N MET A 1 7.18 38.04 -16.45
CA MET A 1 8.23 37.47 -15.58
C MET A 1 7.80 37.67 -14.15
N PHE A 2 7.95 36.66 -13.31
CA PHE A 2 7.54 36.68 -11.90
C PHE A 2 8.75 36.55 -10.97
N THR A 3 8.62 36.97 -9.72
CA THR A 3 9.57 36.71 -8.63
C THR A 3 8.92 35.76 -7.62
N PRO A 4 9.67 35.11 -6.71
CA PRO A 4 9.10 34.29 -5.65
C PRO A 4 7.99 34.99 -4.85
N SER A 5 8.14 36.30 -4.63
CA SER A 5 7.19 37.15 -3.90
C SER A 5 5.95 37.56 -4.70
N THR A 6 5.99 37.46 -6.04
CA THR A 6 4.90 37.86 -6.95
C THR A 6 4.35 36.67 -7.73
N LEU A 7 4.71 35.44 -7.33
CA LEU A 7 4.27 34.22 -7.99
C LEU A 7 2.78 33.97 -7.72
N PRO A 8 1.95 33.87 -8.76
CA PRO A 8 0.54 33.53 -8.57
C PRO A 8 0.37 32.10 -8.01
N PRO A 9 -0.66 31.85 -7.17
CA PRO A 9 -0.86 30.57 -6.50
C PRO A 9 -1.07 29.39 -7.47
N GLU A 10 -1.62 29.64 -8.66
CA GLU A 10 -1.80 28.62 -9.70
C GLU A 10 -0.48 28.09 -10.26
N PHE A 11 0.60 28.86 -10.13
CA PHE A 11 1.94 28.45 -10.51
C PHE A 11 2.78 28.00 -9.32
N ALA A 12 2.22 27.90 -8.11
CA ALA A 12 2.92 27.34 -6.96
C ALA A 12 3.20 25.85 -7.19
N ALA A 13 4.33 25.34 -6.70
CA ALA A 13 4.59 23.92 -6.80
C ALA A 13 3.57 23.17 -5.92
N PRO A 14 3.00 22.05 -6.40
CA PRO A 14 2.09 21.26 -5.61
C PRO A 14 2.80 20.77 -4.34
N PRO A 15 2.11 20.73 -3.19
CA PRO A 15 2.70 20.21 -1.97
C PRO A 15 3.16 18.76 -2.19
N PRO A 16 4.23 18.31 -1.50
CA PRO A 16 4.66 16.93 -1.60
C PRO A 16 3.49 16.02 -1.21
N SER A 17 3.25 14.98 -2.01
CA SER A 17 2.38 13.89 -1.59
C SER A 17 3.02 13.29 -0.36
N SER A 18 2.48 13.58 0.82
CA SER A 18 3.06 13.17 2.10
C SER A 18 3.47 11.71 2.00
N GLY A 19 4.78 11.44 2.06
CA GLY A 19 5.32 10.09 1.92
C GLY A 19 4.54 9.15 2.84
N HIS A 20 3.87 8.17 2.27
CA HIS A 20 3.14 7.16 3.02
C HIS A 20 4.10 6.14 3.62
N THR A 21 5.21 6.60 4.20
CA THR A 21 6.01 5.79 5.12
C THR A 21 5.18 5.64 6.38
N VAL A 22 4.20 4.74 6.32
CA VAL A 22 3.52 4.26 7.52
C VAL A 22 4.59 3.49 8.28
N PRO A 23 5.09 3.98 9.44
CA PRO A 23 6.09 3.25 10.19
C PRO A 23 5.48 1.90 10.54
N VAL A 24 6.04 0.83 9.97
CA VAL A 24 5.62 -0.57 10.16
C VAL A 24 5.57 -0.89 11.66
N SER A 25 6.39 -0.22 12.46
CA SER A 25 6.39 -0.29 13.93
C SER A 25 5.06 0.05 14.59
N ARG A 26 4.17 0.84 13.96
CA ARG A 26 2.81 1.11 14.48
C ARG A 26 1.76 0.11 14.00
N LEU A 27 2.03 -0.64 12.92
CA LEU A 27 1.18 -1.73 12.44
C LEU A 27 1.48 -3.06 13.15
N GLY A 28 2.68 -3.20 13.71
CA GLY A 28 3.12 -4.39 14.47
C GLY A 28 2.48 -4.55 15.86
N ALA A 29 1.78 -3.53 16.37
CA ALA A 29 1.10 -3.59 17.67
C ALA A 29 -0.37 -4.00 17.53
N MET A 30 -0.68 -4.97 16.67
CA MET A 30 -1.94 -5.71 16.82
C MET A 30 -1.65 -6.85 17.80
N PRO A 31 -2.34 -6.92 18.96
CA PRO A 31 -2.14 -8.03 19.87
C PRO A 31 -2.33 -9.31 19.08
N VAL A 32 -1.35 -10.20 19.19
CA VAL A 32 -1.37 -11.56 18.66
C VAL A 32 -2.53 -12.26 19.35
N SER A 33 -3.77 -12.05 18.87
CA SER A 33 -4.94 -12.70 19.43
C SER A 33 -4.88 -14.16 18.98
N GLU A 34 -4.27 -15.01 19.81
CA GLU A 34 -4.13 -16.47 19.61
C GLU A 34 -5.48 -17.19 19.72
N THR A 35 -6.52 -16.60 19.14
CA THR A 35 -7.83 -17.21 19.08
C THR A 35 -7.89 -18.21 17.93
N LEU A 36 -8.72 -19.22 18.13
CA LEU A 36 -9.00 -20.28 17.16
C LEU A 36 -10.04 -19.80 16.16
N PHE A 37 -9.83 -20.13 14.89
CA PHE A 37 -10.76 -19.86 13.79
C PHE A 37 -11.18 -21.15 13.09
N ALA A 38 -12.30 -21.10 12.38
CA ALA A 38 -12.74 -22.18 11.53
C ALA A 38 -11.66 -22.53 10.50
N GLY A 39 -11.41 -23.82 10.30
CA GLY A 39 -10.35 -24.36 9.44
C GLY A 39 -8.99 -24.53 10.12
N ASP A 40 -8.79 -24.04 11.35
CA ASP A 40 -7.59 -24.39 12.13
C ASP A 40 -7.62 -25.88 12.50
N THR A 41 -6.45 -26.50 12.64
CA THR A 41 -6.29 -27.87 13.13
C THR A 41 -5.66 -27.83 14.51
N VAL A 42 -6.33 -28.45 15.49
CA VAL A 42 -5.87 -28.48 16.88
C VAL A 42 -5.62 -29.91 17.35
N ALA A 43 -4.56 -30.10 18.12
CA ALA A 43 -4.33 -31.31 18.89
C ALA A 43 -4.96 -31.11 20.27
N VAL A 44 -5.95 -31.95 20.59
CA VAL A 44 -6.58 -31.99 21.92
C VAL A 44 -6.01 -33.18 22.66
N SER A 45 -5.34 -32.91 23.78
CA SER A 45 -4.78 -33.95 24.66
C SER A 45 -5.57 -33.97 25.95
N ILE A 46 -6.08 -35.13 26.32
CA ILE A 46 -6.88 -35.32 27.55
C ILE A 46 -6.17 -36.35 28.42
N ALA A 47 -5.86 -35.96 29.66
CA ALA A 47 -5.34 -36.84 30.69
C ALA A 47 -6.39 -37.03 31.78
N SER A 48 -6.72 -38.28 32.12
CA SER A 48 -7.65 -38.61 33.19
C SER A 48 -6.88 -39.43 34.24
N GLY A 49 -6.97 -39.02 35.51
CA GLY A 49 -5.98 -39.27 36.57
C GLY A 49 -5.61 -40.70 36.97
N ASP A 50 -6.02 -41.72 36.21
CA ASP A 50 -5.73 -43.13 36.49
C ASP A 50 -4.80 -43.79 35.45
N GLU A 51 -4.47 -43.16 34.31
CA GLU A 51 -3.58 -43.76 33.30
C GLU A 51 -2.47 -42.83 32.79
N GLU A 52 -1.29 -43.41 32.55
CA GLU A 52 -0.16 -42.85 31.79
C GLU A 52 -0.51 -42.54 30.32
N HIS A 53 -1.71 -42.90 29.86
CA HIS A 53 -2.19 -42.69 28.50
C HIS A 53 -2.79 -41.29 28.34
N MET A 54 -1.99 -40.39 27.78
CA MET A 54 -2.46 -39.11 27.28
C MET A 54 -3.03 -39.31 25.87
N GLU A 55 -4.37 -39.38 25.75
CA GLU A 55 -5.00 -39.47 24.44
C GLU A 55 -4.90 -38.12 23.72
N SER A 56 -4.08 -38.07 22.66
CA SER A 56 -3.95 -36.90 21.80
C SER A 56 -4.69 -37.14 20.49
N THR A 57 -5.73 -36.35 20.24
CA THR A 57 -6.51 -36.42 19.00
C THR A 57 -6.33 -35.12 18.21
N ILE A 58 -5.97 -35.26 16.94
CA ILE A 58 -5.88 -34.14 16.00
C ILE A 58 -7.24 -33.97 15.33
N VAL A 59 -7.81 -32.78 15.48
CA VAL A 59 -9.18 -32.47 15.03
C VAL A 59 -9.23 -31.09 14.37
N PRO A 60 -9.88 -30.96 13.20
CA PRO A 60 -10.09 -29.66 12.59
C PRO A 60 -11.23 -28.89 13.28
N VAL A 61 -11.11 -27.57 13.34
CA VAL A 61 -12.20 -26.66 13.69
C VAL A 61 -13.14 -26.59 12.49
N ALA A 62 -14.36 -27.06 12.66
CA ALA A 62 -15.37 -27.06 11.63
C ALA A 62 -15.80 -25.64 11.24
N SER A 63 -16.50 -25.52 10.10
CA SER A 63 -17.01 -24.23 9.58
C SER A 63 -18.02 -23.55 10.51
N ASP A 64 -18.66 -24.30 11.40
CA ASP A 64 -19.55 -23.80 12.46
C ASP A 64 -18.79 -23.32 13.71
N GLY A 65 -17.45 -23.35 13.70
CA GLY A 65 -16.61 -22.91 14.80
C GLY A 65 -16.48 -23.92 15.95
N THR A 66 -16.91 -25.17 15.72
CA THR A 66 -16.85 -26.24 16.71
C THR A 66 -15.72 -27.22 16.43
N VAL A 67 -15.26 -27.91 17.47
CA VAL A 67 -14.36 -29.06 17.37
C VAL A 67 -15.12 -30.29 17.85
N THR A 68 -15.00 -31.40 17.13
CA THR A 68 -15.60 -32.68 17.52
C THR A 68 -14.55 -33.51 18.25
N VAL A 69 -14.64 -33.54 19.59
CA VAL A 69 -13.73 -34.31 20.43
C VAL A 69 -14.33 -35.70 20.67
N PRO A 70 -13.56 -36.79 20.53
CA PRO A 70 -14.04 -38.14 20.86
C PRO A 70 -14.64 -38.20 22.27
N LEU A 71 -15.70 -38.98 22.46
CA LEU A 71 -16.46 -39.17 23.70
C LEU A 71 -17.23 -37.93 24.22
N ILE A 72 -16.72 -36.71 24.01
CA ILE A 72 -17.35 -35.45 24.44
C ILE A 72 -18.31 -34.91 23.37
N GLY A 73 -17.99 -35.06 22.09
CA GLY A 73 -18.76 -34.54 20.95
C GLY A 73 -18.38 -33.11 20.57
N LYS A 74 -19.34 -32.36 20.00
CA LYS A 74 -19.11 -31.00 19.49
C LYS A 74 -18.94 -29.97 20.63
N VAL A 75 -17.87 -29.19 20.57
CA VAL A 75 -17.56 -28.10 21.51
C VAL A 75 -17.24 -26.83 20.74
N ALA A 76 -17.88 -25.70 21.10
CA ALA A 76 -17.61 -24.41 20.46
C ALA A 76 -16.26 -23.83 20.91
N VAL A 77 -15.37 -23.58 19.95
CA VAL A 77 -13.99 -23.09 20.19
C VAL A 77 -13.64 -21.83 19.41
N GLN A 78 -14.46 -21.43 18.44
CA GLN A 78 -14.21 -20.22 17.64
C GLN A 78 -14.12 -18.97 18.52
N GLY A 79 -13.09 -18.16 18.26
CA GLY A 79 -12.81 -16.93 19.00
C GLY A 79 -12.25 -17.15 20.41
N LYS A 80 -12.06 -18.40 20.86
CA LYS A 80 -11.41 -18.72 22.14
C LYS A 80 -9.91 -18.89 21.95
N SER A 81 -9.12 -18.52 22.96
CA SER A 81 -7.73 -18.94 23.05
C SER A 81 -7.62 -20.44 23.29
N GLU A 82 -6.45 -21.01 23.06
CA GLU A 82 -6.15 -22.43 23.36
C GLU A 82 -6.54 -22.80 24.79
N LEU A 83 -6.19 -21.96 25.76
CA LEU A 83 -6.56 -22.14 27.17
C LEU A 83 -8.09 -22.12 27.39
N ALA A 84 -8.78 -21.14 26.81
CA ALA A 84 -10.23 -21.03 26.95
C ALA A 84 -10.98 -22.16 26.22
N ALA A 85 -10.42 -22.67 25.11
CA ALA A 85 -10.92 -23.84 24.41
C ALA A 85 -10.72 -25.12 25.26
N ALA A 86 -9.54 -25.29 25.87
CA ALA A 86 -9.25 -26.40 26.77
C ALA A 86 -10.23 -26.43 27.97
N GLN A 87 -10.48 -25.28 28.59
CA GLN A 87 -11.46 -25.15 29.67
C GLN A 87 -12.88 -25.51 29.20
N ALA A 88 -13.29 -25.08 28.00
CA ALA A 88 -14.59 -25.42 27.46
C ALA A 88 -14.75 -26.92 27.19
N ILE A 89 -13.71 -27.58 26.67
CA ILE A 89 -13.69 -29.02 26.43
C ILE A 89 -13.75 -29.78 27.77
N ARG A 90 -12.95 -29.36 28.76
CA ARG A 90 -12.98 -29.91 30.13
C ARG A 90 -14.39 -29.82 30.74
N GLN A 91 -15.02 -28.65 30.68
CA GLN A 91 -16.38 -28.46 31.20
C GLN A 91 -17.41 -29.33 30.48
N ALA A 92 -17.32 -29.45 29.15
CA ALA A 92 -18.20 -30.31 28.37
C ALA A 92 -18.05 -31.80 28.74
N GLY A 93 -16.80 -32.26 28.96
CA GLY A 93 -16.52 -33.62 29.42
C GLY A 93 -17.08 -33.93 30.81
N ILE A 94 -16.99 -32.98 31.73
CA ILE A 94 -17.55 -33.10 33.10
C ILE A 94 -19.08 -33.10 33.07
N GLN A 95 -19.70 -32.16 32.33
CA GLN A 95 -21.17 -32.06 32.25
C GLN A 95 -21.82 -33.31 31.65
N LYS A 96 -21.14 -33.97 30.72
CA LYS A 96 -21.59 -35.22 30.12
C LYS A 96 -21.26 -36.47 30.95
N HIS A 97 -20.72 -36.29 32.16
CA HIS A 97 -20.32 -37.38 33.06
C HIS A 97 -19.31 -38.36 32.42
N ILE A 98 -18.53 -37.91 31.43
CA ILE A 98 -17.50 -38.72 30.75
C ILE A 98 -16.23 -38.77 31.60
N TYR A 99 -15.85 -37.62 32.18
CA TYR A 99 -14.66 -37.47 33.01
C TYR A 99 -15.00 -36.78 34.33
N ARG A 100 -14.35 -37.19 35.42
CA ARG A 100 -14.56 -36.56 36.74
C ARG A 100 -13.74 -35.27 36.90
N ASN A 101 -12.45 -35.32 36.57
CA ASN A 101 -11.56 -34.16 36.62
C ASN A 101 -10.40 -34.32 35.62
N PRO A 102 -10.66 -34.24 34.32
CA PRO A 102 -9.61 -34.41 33.32
C PRO A 102 -8.73 -33.15 33.26
N ASP A 103 -7.44 -33.35 33.00
CA ASP A 103 -6.56 -32.30 32.51
C ASP A 103 -6.66 -32.25 30.99
N VAL A 104 -6.84 -31.06 30.43
CA VAL A 104 -7.07 -30.87 28.99
C VAL A 104 -6.09 -29.83 28.48
N MET A 105 -5.35 -30.20 27.46
CA MET A 105 -4.45 -29.32 26.73
C MET A 105 -4.90 -29.22 25.28
N VAL A 106 -4.93 -28.01 24.74
CA VAL A 106 -5.23 -27.74 23.33
C VAL A 106 -4.03 -27.03 22.74
N VAL A 107 -3.52 -27.53 21.62
CA VAL A 107 -2.39 -26.92 20.90
C VAL A 107 -2.77 -26.78 19.43
N VAL A 108 -2.58 -25.61 18.83
CA VAL A 108 -2.78 -25.44 17.38
C VAL A 108 -1.65 -26.11 16.61
N GLN A 109 -1.97 -27.07 15.75
CA GLN A 109 -0.99 -27.71 14.86
C GLN A 109 -0.84 -26.98 13.54
N ASP A 110 -1.95 -26.63 12.89
CA ASP A 110 -1.93 -25.88 11.64
C ASP A 110 -3.03 -24.82 11.67
N ARG A 111 -2.72 -23.62 11.17
CA ARG A 111 -3.69 -22.55 11.05
C ARG A 111 -4.12 -22.46 9.61
N LEU A 112 -5.42 -22.25 9.36
CA LEU A 112 -5.88 -21.99 8.00
C LEU A 112 -5.16 -20.75 7.45
N LYS A 113 -4.63 -20.83 6.23
CA LYS A 113 -3.92 -19.73 5.57
C LYS A 113 -4.72 -19.24 4.38
N HIS A 114 -4.79 -17.92 4.22
CA HIS A 114 -5.25 -17.25 3.01
C HIS A 114 -4.03 -16.84 2.19
N ARG A 115 -4.00 -17.22 0.93
CA ARG A 115 -3.00 -16.79 -0.03
C ARG A 115 -3.43 -15.47 -0.65
N VAL A 116 -2.71 -14.41 -0.31
CA VAL A 116 -2.95 -13.05 -0.79
C VAL A 116 -1.83 -12.64 -1.73
N THR A 117 -2.18 -12.04 -2.86
CA THR A 117 -1.20 -11.49 -3.81
C THR A 117 -1.08 -9.98 -3.59
N VAL A 118 0.14 -9.47 -3.39
CA VAL A 118 0.41 -8.04 -3.24
C VAL A 118 1.32 -7.57 -4.38
N VAL A 119 0.89 -6.55 -5.12
CA VAL A 119 1.59 -6.02 -6.31
C VAL A 119 1.63 -4.50 -6.33
N GLY A 120 2.56 -3.95 -7.11
CA GLY A 120 2.74 -2.50 -7.31
C GLY A 120 3.78 -1.89 -6.37
N ALA A 121 3.52 -0.66 -5.90
CA ALA A 121 4.43 0.18 -5.11
C ALA A 121 4.66 -0.30 -3.65
N VAL A 122 5.18 -1.52 -3.50
CA VAL A 122 5.51 -2.16 -2.23
C VAL A 122 6.96 -2.63 -2.23
N SER A 123 7.57 -2.74 -1.04
CA SER A 123 8.99 -3.13 -0.93
C SER A 123 9.28 -4.50 -1.54
N ARG A 124 8.37 -5.47 -1.38
CA ARG A 124 8.48 -6.83 -1.91
C ARG A 124 7.14 -7.28 -2.50
N PRO A 125 6.91 -7.10 -3.80
CA PRO A 125 5.73 -7.65 -4.46
C PRO A 125 5.81 -9.18 -4.50
N GLY A 126 4.68 -9.87 -4.34
CA GLY A 126 4.63 -11.32 -4.30
C GLY A 126 3.37 -11.91 -3.66
N GLN A 127 3.36 -13.23 -3.52
CA GLN A 127 2.29 -13.96 -2.82
C GLN A 127 2.68 -14.18 -1.37
N TYR A 128 1.70 -14.02 -0.48
CA TYR A 128 1.86 -14.13 0.97
C TYR A 128 0.78 -15.03 1.55
N ASP A 129 1.21 -16.04 2.32
CA ASP A 129 0.32 -16.91 3.07
C ASP A 129 0.09 -16.29 4.47
N LEU A 130 -1.11 -15.72 4.66
CA LEU A 130 -1.51 -15.04 5.89
C LEU A 130 -2.46 -15.94 6.69
N PRO A 131 -2.39 -15.99 8.03
CA PRO A 131 -3.38 -16.72 8.82
C PRO A 131 -4.79 -16.18 8.54
N ALA A 132 -5.75 -17.06 8.21
CA ALA A 132 -7.11 -16.71 7.79
C ALA A 132 -7.82 -15.76 8.76
N GLY A 133 -7.71 -16.04 10.08
CA GLY A 133 -8.27 -15.20 11.15
C GLY A 133 -7.63 -13.82 11.30
N ARG A 134 -6.52 -13.55 10.61
CA ARG A 134 -5.77 -12.29 10.66
C ARG A 134 -5.43 -11.72 9.28
N SER A 135 -5.95 -12.33 8.21
CA SER A 135 -5.70 -11.91 6.84
C SER A 135 -6.36 -10.56 6.59
N SER A 136 -5.56 -9.51 6.70
CA SER A 136 -5.99 -8.11 6.58
C SER A 136 -5.05 -7.31 5.70
N LEU A 137 -5.54 -6.18 5.18
CA LEU A 137 -4.74 -5.27 4.36
C LEU A 137 -3.44 -4.86 5.08
N ALA A 138 -3.54 -4.48 6.36
CA ALA A 138 -2.38 -4.14 7.16
C ALA A 138 -1.36 -5.29 7.22
N SER A 139 -1.80 -6.51 7.55
CA SER A 139 -0.90 -7.67 7.62
C SER A 139 -0.25 -8.01 6.27
N ALA A 140 -0.98 -7.83 5.16
CA ALA A 140 -0.44 -8.06 3.82
C ALA A 140 0.64 -7.04 3.46
N LEU A 141 0.40 -5.75 3.75
CA LEU A 141 1.38 -4.68 3.51
C LEU A 141 2.62 -4.84 4.41
N VAL A 142 2.44 -5.24 5.67
CA VAL A 142 3.56 -5.54 6.58
C VAL A 142 4.38 -6.72 6.05
N ALA A 143 3.73 -7.80 5.62
CA ALA A 143 4.41 -8.95 5.02
C ALA A 143 5.17 -8.55 3.75
N ALA A 144 4.60 -7.65 2.94
CA ALA A 144 5.23 -7.07 1.77
C ALA A 144 6.38 -6.09 2.07
N GLY A 145 6.68 -5.81 3.35
CA GLY A 145 7.76 -4.90 3.76
C GLY A 145 7.39 -3.41 3.69
N GLY A 146 6.10 -3.09 3.67
CA GLY A 146 5.59 -1.72 3.60
C GLY A 146 5.46 -1.18 2.17
N LEU A 147 5.02 0.07 2.10
CA LEU A 147 4.87 0.83 0.86
C LEU A 147 6.20 1.49 0.47
N THR A 148 6.45 1.63 -0.82
CA THR A 148 7.58 2.42 -1.32
C THR A 148 7.26 3.93 -1.31
N GLU A 149 8.29 4.76 -1.39
CA GLU A 149 8.14 6.23 -1.37
C GLU A 149 7.37 6.78 -2.58
N ASN A 150 7.40 6.07 -3.71
CA ASN A 150 6.66 6.41 -4.93
C ASN A 150 5.23 5.81 -4.94
N SER A 151 4.69 5.36 -3.82
CA SER A 151 3.33 4.80 -3.77
C SER A 151 2.23 5.87 -3.83
N THR A 152 1.09 5.51 -4.42
CA THR A 152 -0.11 6.35 -4.39
C THR A 152 -0.85 6.18 -3.05
N PRO A 153 -1.60 7.21 -2.61
CA PRO A 153 -2.45 7.12 -1.41
C PRO A 153 -3.60 6.11 -1.51
N VAL A 154 -3.87 5.57 -2.69
CA VAL A 154 -5.05 4.74 -2.97
C VAL A 154 -4.60 3.32 -3.27
N ILE A 155 -5.09 2.39 -2.46
CA ILE A 155 -4.86 0.95 -2.60
C ILE A 155 -6.14 0.34 -3.17
N GLU A 156 -5.99 -0.51 -4.18
CA GLU A 156 -7.09 -1.27 -4.76
C GLU A 156 -7.04 -2.72 -4.26
N ILE A 157 -8.17 -3.23 -3.79
CA ILE A 157 -8.32 -4.61 -3.33
C ILE A 157 -9.33 -5.30 -4.23
N LYS A 158 -8.87 -6.30 -4.97
CA LYS A 158 -9.74 -7.19 -5.73
C LYS A 158 -10.00 -8.44 -4.91
N LYS A 159 -11.24 -8.62 -4.46
CA LYS A 159 -11.70 -9.85 -3.82
C LYS A 159 -12.18 -10.81 -4.91
N PRO A 160 -11.74 -12.08 -4.91
CA PRO A 160 -12.23 -13.05 -5.88
C PRO A 160 -13.74 -13.24 -5.70
N GLY A 161 -14.41 -13.52 -6.82
CA GLY A 161 -15.79 -13.97 -6.78
C GLY A 161 -15.86 -15.31 -6.05
N SER A 162 -16.96 -15.56 -5.36
CA SER A 162 -17.20 -16.82 -4.64
C SER A 162 -18.49 -17.46 -5.10
N PHE A 163 -18.51 -18.78 -5.23
CA PHE A 163 -19.72 -19.52 -5.52
C PHE A 163 -20.36 -19.95 -4.21
N ARG A 164 -21.59 -19.51 -3.94
CA ARG A 164 -22.36 -19.98 -2.78
C ARG A 164 -23.45 -20.94 -3.26
N PRO A 165 -23.41 -22.22 -2.84
CA PRO A 165 -24.55 -23.09 -3.04
C PRO A 165 -25.71 -22.62 -2.17
N VAL A 166 -26.79 -22.16 -2.79
CA VAL A 166 -28.03 -21.82 -2.10
C VAL A 166 -28.83 -23.11 -1.97
N MET A 167 -28.95 -23.60 -0.74
CA MET A 167 -29.86 -24.71 -0.44
C MET A 167 -31.28 -24.19 -0.64
N ALA A 168 -32.02 -24.80 -1.56
CA ALA A 168 -33.40 -24.42 -1.77
C ALA A 168 -34.23 -24.84 -0.55
N ASP A 169 -35.18 -23.99 -0.20
CA ASP A 169 -36.12 -24.20 0.90
C ASP A 169 -36.80 -25.57 0.79
N THR A 170 -36.48 -26.47 1.72
CA THR A 170 -37.05 -27.83 1.81
C THR A 170 -38.51 -27.84 2.24
N ASN A 171 -39.11 -26.68 2.56
CA ASN A 171 -40.47 -26.62 3.10
C ASN A 171 -41.56 -26.47 2.02
N ARG A 172 -41.29 -26.85 0.77
CA ARG A 172 -42.31 -26.91 -0.30
C ARG A 172 -42.98 -28.29 -0.33
N PRO A 173 -44.32 -28.38 -0.18
CA PRO A 173 -45.05 -29.65 -0.05
C PRO A 173 -45.16 -30.50 -1.34
N ASN A 174 -44.51 -30.10 -2.43
CA ASN A 174 -44.46 -30.90 -3.66
C ASN A 174 -43.07 -31.53 -3.81
N ASN A 175 -43.03 -32.85 -3.88
CA ASN A 175 -41.86 -33.75 -4.01
C ASN A 175 -41.00 -33.54 -5.28
N VAL A 176 -40.71 -32.30 -5.67
CA VAL A 176 -39.72 -32.00 -6.70
C VAL A 176 -38.41 -31.74 -5.97
N ALA A 177 -37.42 -32.61 -6.17
CA ALA A 177 -36.09 -32.44 -5.60
C ALA A 177 -35.56 -31.04 -5.99
N PRO A 178 -35.16 -30.21 -5.01
CA PRO A 178 -34.66 -28.88 -5.33
C PRO A 178 -33.36 -28.99 -6.11
N VAL A 179 -33.31 -28.34 -7.28
CA VAL A 179 -32.04 -28.12 -7.99
C VAL A 179 -31.25 -27.09 -7.18
N SER A 180 -30.09 -27.48 -6.69
CA SER A 180 -29.15 -26.56 -6.03
C SER A 180 -28.82 -25.42 -6.97
N HIS A 181 -29.20 -24.19 -6.62
CA HIS A 181 -28.78 -23.01 -7.38
C HIS A 181 -27.41 -22.57 -6.85
N ILE A 182 -26.45 -22.39 -7.75
CA ILE A 182 -25.16 -21.82 -7.40
C ILE A 182 -25.27 -20.32 -7.61
N GLU A 183 -25.29 -19.56 -6.51
CA GLU A 183 -25.23 -18.11 -6.55
C GLU A 183 -23.78 -17.70 -6.86
N HIS A 184 -23.59 -17.03 -7.99
CA HIS A 184 -22.29 -16.51 -8.41
C HIS A 184 -22.10 -15.11 -7.81
N ILE A 185 -21.20 -14.98 -6.84
CA ILE A 185 -20.82 -13.66 -6.32
C ILE A 185 -19.73 -13.11 -7.22
N GLU A 186 -20.02 -11.99 -7.87
CA GLU A 186 -19.05 -11.31 -8.74
C GLU A 186 -17.83 -10.80 -7.96
N PRO A 187 -16.65 -10.75 -8.59
CA PRO A 187 -15.46 -10.18 -7.97
C PRO A 187 -15.68 -8.71 -7.60
N GLN A 188 -15.37 -8.36 -6.36
CA GLN A 188 -15.55 -7.00 -5.84
C GLN A 188 -14.22 -6.25 -5.83
N VAL A 189 -14.23 -5.02 -6.34
CA VAL A 189 -13.09 -4.09 -6.28
C VAL A 189 -13.37 -3.04 -5.22
N VAL A 190 -12.54 -3.00 -4.19
CA VAL A 190 -12.64 -2.04 -3.08
C VAL A 190 -11.44 -1.12 -3.14
N ARG A 191 -11.66 0.20 -3.17
CA ARG A 191 -10.60 1.20 -3.10
C ARG A 191 -10.48 1.74 -1.68
N VAL A 192 -9.28 1.69 -1.11
CA VAL A 192 -8.99 2.13 0.25
C VAL A 192 -7.97 3.25 0.21
N SER A 193 -8.29 4.39 0.82
CA SER A 193 -7.35 5.50 0.99
C SER A 193 -6.52 5.33 2.25
N LEU A 194 -5.19 5.42 2.13
CA LEU A 194 -4.24 5.37 3.25
C LEU A 194 -4.49 6.48 4.28
N ALA A 195 -4.97 7.64 3.82
CA ALA A 195 -5.34 8.74 4.72
C ALA A 195 -6.50 8.34 5.65
N GLU A 196 -7.46 7.57 5.13
CA GLU A 196 -8.58 7.05 5.91
C GLU A 196 -8.17 5.92 6.85
N MET A 197 -7.18 5.11 6.47
CA MET A 197 -6.63 4.08 7.36
C MET A 197 -5.97 4.69 8.59
N ARG A 198 -5.28 5.83 8.42
CA ARG A 198 -4.63 6.53 9.53
C ARG A 198 -5.62 7.14 10.53
N THR A 199 -6.78 7.60 10.05
CA THR A 199 -7.78 8.30 10.88
C THR A 199 -8.83 7.35 11.47
N LYS A 200 -9.28 6.34 10.72
CA LYS A 200 -10.32 5.39 11.13
C LYS A 200 -9.79 4.11 11.79
N GLY A 201 -8.46 3.94 11.86
CA GLY A 201 -7.80 2.86 12.59
C GLY A 201 -8.33 1.47 12.20
N ARG A 202 -8.84 0.70 13.19
CA ARG A 202 -9.34 -0.67 13.00
C ARG A 202 -10.47 -0.79 11.97
N ASN A 203 -11.33 0.23 11.83
CA ASN A 203 -12.50 0.16 10.96
C ASN A 203 -12.15 0.27 9.47
N ALA A 204 -10.93 0.74 9.15
CA ALA A 204 -10.42 0.80 7.79
C ALA A 204 -9.51 -0.38 7.42
N ASN A 205 -9.21 -1.27 8.38
CA ASN A 205 -8.41 -2.47 8.09
C ASN A 205 -9.30 -3.54 7.44
N GLN A 206 -9.29 -3.56 6.11
CA GLN A 206 -10.10 -4.50 5.33
C GLN A 206 -9.58 -5.93 5.48
N LEU A 207 -10.48 -6.86 5.87
CA LEU A 207 -10.19 -8.30 5.84
C LEU A 207 -10.06 -8.78 4.38
N LEU A 208 -9.08 -9.63 4.15
CA LEU A 208 -8.70 -10.18 2.86
C LEU A 208 -9.08 -11.67 2.80
N PRO A 209 -10.01 -12.06 1.92
CA PRO A 209 -10.31 -13.47 1.68
C PRO A 209 -9.12 -14.16 0.99
N ASP A 210 -9.15 -15.50 0.99
CA ASP A 210 -8.22 -16.30 0.18
C ASP A 210 -8.32 -15.91 -1.31
N GLY A 211 -7.18 -15.81 -1.99
CA GLY A 211 -7.10 -15.37 -3.39
C GLY A 211 -7.27 -13.87 -3.63
N ALA A 212 -7.33 -13.03 -2.58
CA ALA A 212 -7.38 -11.58 -2.74
C ALA A 212 -6.12 -11.01 -3.42
N VAL A 213 -6.30 -10.00 -4.26
CA VAL A 213 -5.21 -9.25 -4.90
C VAL A 213 -5.23 -7.82 -4.38
N VAL A 214 -4.12 -7.39 -3.80
CA VAL A 214 -3.88 -6.03 -3.31
C VAL A 214 -2.95 -5.34 -4.28
N THR A 215 -3.43 -4.27 -4.91
CA THR A 215 -2.68 -3.46 -5.87
C THR A 215 -2.42 -2.09 -5.29
N VAL A 216 -1.15 -1.72 -5.17
CA VAL A 216 -0.72 -0.38 -4.76
C VAL A 216 -0.28 0.39 -5.99
N GLY A 217 -0.91 1.53 -6.27
CA GLY A 217 -0.53 2.35 -7.42
C GLY A 217 0.86 2.97 -7.25
N GLU A 218 1.54 3.19 -8.38
CA GLU A 218 2.81 3.92 -8.43
C GLU A 218 2.58 5.35 -8.94
N GLN A 219 3.22 6.31 -8.29
CA GLN A 219 3.29 7.68 -8.76
C GLN A 219 4.32 7.79 -9.88
N PRO A 220 4.04 8.58 -10.93
CA PRO A 220 4.98 8.77 -12.02
C PRO A 220 6.29 9.40 -11.50
N GLU A 221 7.39 9.07 -12.15
CA GLU A 221 8.69 9.67 -11.85
C GLU A 221 8.67 11.18 -12.11
N ARG A 222 9.07 11.94 -11.09
CA ARG A 222 9.11 13.40 -11.13
C ARG A 222 10.54 13.83 -11.37
N TYR A 223 10.74 14.66 -12.39
CA TYR A 223 12.06 15.15 -12.76
C TYR A 223 12.06 16.66 -12.88
N ILE A 224 13.22 17.26 -12.65
CA ILE A 224 13.54 18.60 -13.12
C ILE A 224 14.74 18.52 -14.05
N THR A 225 14.93 19.57 -14.84
CA THR A 225 16.16 19.74 -15.61
C THR A 225 16.93 20.93 -15.07
N VAL A 226 18.19 20.74 -14.72
CA VAL A 226 19.10 21.84 -14.37
C VAL A 226 20.04 22.09 -15.56
N MET A 227 20.06 23.32 -16.04
CA MET A 227 20.85 23.79 -17.19
C MET A 227 21.77 24.95 -16.77
N GLY A 228 22.97 25.00 -17.36
CA GLY A 228 23.94 26.08 -17.12
C GLY A 228 25.37 25.71 -17.57
N LEU A 229 26.37 26.39 -16.99
CA LEU A 229 27.81 26.19 -17.28
C LEU A 229 28.37 24.80 -16.94
N THR A 230 27.60 23.94 -16.28
CA THR A 230 27.97 22.55 -16.02
C THR A 230 26.90 21.61 -16.58
N THR A 231 27.30 20.35 -16.82
CA THR A 231 26.54 19.28 -17.46
C THR A 231 25.03 19.41 -17.24
N ASN A 232 24.27 19.52 -18.34
CA ASN A 232 22.81 19.44 -18.28
C ASN A 232 22.42 18.15 -17.56
N GLN A 233 21.70 18.28 -16.45
CA GLN A 233 21.34 17.17 -15.60
C GLN A 233 19.83 17.09 -15.45
N ILE A 234 19.30 15.91 -15.76
CA ILE A 234 17.94 15.54 -15.41
C ILE A 234 18.01 14.95 -14.01
N MET A 235 17.28 15.56 -13.07
CA MET A 235 17.34 15.19 -11.67
C MET A 235 16.01 14.66 -11.20
N LYS A 236 16.03 13.47 -10.58
CA LYS A 236 14.86 12.88 -9.95
C LYS A 236 14.51 13.64 -8.66
N MET A 237 13.23 14.00 -8.53
CA MET A 237 12.72 14.66 -7.34
C MET A 237 12.32 13.65 -6.27
N PRO A 238 12.58 13.92 -4.98
CA PRO A 238 12.03 13.12 -3.88
C PRO A 238 10.50 13.23 -3.85
N TYR A 239 9.78 12.20 -3.38
CA TYR A 239 8.31 12.19 -3.26
C TYR A 239 7.80 12.67 -1.91
N ASP A 240 8.57 12.40 -0.87
CA ASP A 240 8.23 12.56 0.54
C ASP A 240 8.36 14.01 1.05
N ARG A 241 9.09 14.86 0.32
CA ARG A 241 9.38 16.24 0.71
C ARG A 241 9.39 17.21 -0.46
N GLU A 242 9.31 18.50 -0.13
CA GLU A 242 9.51 19.56 -1.09
C GLU A 242 10.93 19.51 -1.66
N PHE A 243 11.06 19.69 -2.97
CA PHE A 243 12.35 19.85 -3.62
C PHE A 243 12.53 21.30 -4.02
N ARG A 244 13.51 21.99 -3.43
CA ARG A 244 13.68 23.43 -3.60
C ARG A 244 14.85 23.79 -4.49
N ILE A 245 14.82 24.99 -5.06
CA ILE A 245 15.82 25.45 -6.03
C ILE A 245 17.26 25.38 -5.52
N LEU A 246 17.54 25.79 -4.28
CA LEU A 246 18.89 25.72 -3.74
C LEU A 246 19.39 24.28 -3.58
N GLU A 247 18.50 23.34 -3.23
CA GLU A 247 18.83 21.92 -3.14
C GLU A 247 19.14 21.33 -4.52
N ALA A 248 18.35 21.67 -5.53
CA ALA A 248 18.57 21.27 -6.91
C ALA A 248 19.95 21.73 -7.42
N LEU A 249 20.28 23.01 -7.22
CA LEU A 249 21.58 23.56 -7.62
C LEU A 249 22.75 22.93 -6.86
N ALA A 250 22.59 22.68 -5.55
CA ALA A 250 23.61 22.04 -4.74
C ALA A 250 23.92 20.61 -5.23
N ARG A 251 22.90 19.84 -5.61
CA ARG A 251 23.07 18.47 -6.13
C ARG A 251 23.62 18.44 -7.56
N ALA A 252 23.31 19.44 -8.40
CA ALA A 252 23.75 19.47 -9.79
C ALA A 252 25.25 19.75 -9.95
N GLY A 253 25.87 20.49 -9.03
CA GLY A 253 27.30 20.84 -9.13
C GLY A 253 27.95 21.44 -7.89
N GLY A 254 27.24 21.48 -6.75
CA GLY A 254 27.79 21.89 -5.46
C GLY A 254 28.36 23.33 -5.41
N PRO A 255 29.34 23.61 -4.54
CA PRO A 255 29.90 24.96 -4.29
C PRO A 255 30.67 25.58 -5.48
N ARG A 256 30.73 24.88 -6.63
CA ARG A 256 31.15 25.52 -7.89
C ARG A 256 30.16 26.58 -8.35
N TYR A 257 28.88 26.48 -7.95
CA TYR A 257 27.87 27.52 -8.12
C TYR A 257 27.86 28.55 -6.97
N SER A 258 28.49 28.26 -5.81
CA SER A 258 28.51 29.21 -4.69
C SER A 258 29.55 30.31 -4.85
N THR A 259 30.52 30.14 -5.74
CA THR A 259 31.72 30.97 -5.70
C THR A 259 31.75 32.07 -6.75
N TRP A 260 31.28 31.90 -8.00
CA TRP A 260 31.18 33.03 -8.95
C TRP A 260 30.02 32.92 -9.96
N ILE A 261 29.56 34.10 -10.43
CA ILE A 261 28.80 34.50 -11.64
C ILE A 261 27.26 34.66 -11.73
N SER A 262 26.42 34.17 -10.79
CA SER A 262 24.97 34.44 -10.90
C SER A 262 24.28 34.82 -9.59
N ASN A 263 23.88 36.09 -9.47
CA ASN A 263 22.99 36.56 -8.39
C ASN A 263 21.57 35.99 -8.53
N LYS A 264 21.21 35.48 -9.71
CA LYS A 264 19.85 35.15 -10.10
C LYS A 264 19.82 33.82 -10.84
N ALA A 265 18.83 32.99 -10.55
CA ALA A 265 18.44 31.85 -11.37
C ALA A 265 17.10 32.13 -12.03
N ARG A 266 16.83 31.43 -13.13
CA ARG A 266 15.54 31.43 -13.80
C ARG A 266 14.95 30.03 -13.72
N VAL A 267 13.72 29.94 -13.22
CA VAL A 267 12.91 28.73 -13.29
C VAL A 267 11.87 28.92 -14.37
N ILE A 268 11.94 28.07 -15.39
CA ILE A 268 10.92 27.99 -16.44
C ILE A 268 9.96 26.90 -16.01
N ARG A 269 8.73 27.28 -15.71
CA ARG A 269 7.65 26.39 -15.30
C ARG A 269 6.57 26.39 -16.36
N THR A 270 6.21 25.21 -16.85
CA THR A 270 5.10 25.05 -17.78
C THR A 270 3.85 24.71 -16.98
N ASP A 271 2.77 25.47 -17.17
CA ASP A 271 1.49 25.14 -16.58
C ASP A 271 0.94 23.85 -17.23
N PRO A 272 0.64 22.81 -16.45
CA PRO A 272 0.08 21.57 -16.98
C PRO A 272 -1.32 21.73 -17.61
N HIS A 273 -2.06 22.80 -17.31
CA HIS A 273 -3.42 23.02 -17.83
C HIS A 273 -3.44 23.84 -19.11
N SER A 274 -2.73 24.98 -19.14
CA SER A 274 -2.68 25.85 -20.31
C SER A 274 -1.55 25.52 -21.30
N GLY A 275 -0.53 24.76 -20.86
CA GLY A 275 0.70 24.54 -21.62
C GLY A 275 1.59 25.78 -21.74
N GLN A 276 1.22 26.89 -21.09
CA GLN A 276 1.98 28.14 -21.13
C GLN A 276 3.20 28.05 -20.21
N ALA A 277 4.37 28.41 -20.73
CA ALA A 277 5.59 28.51 -19.94
C ALA A 277 5.69 29.91 -19.31
N ILE A 278 5.94 29.95 -18.00
CA ILE A 278 6.29 31.17 -17.27
C ILE A 278 7.75 31.14 -16.85
N SER A 279 8.33 32.34 -16.69
CA SER A 279 9.69 32.53 -16.20
C SER A 279 9.66 33.20 -14.82
N ILE A 280 10.19 32.49 -13.84
CA ILE A 280 10.33 32.91 -12.45
C ILE A 280 11.80 33.24 -12.19
N GLN A 281 12.08 34.48 -11.82
CA GLN A 281 13.43 34.93 -11.50
C GLN A 281 13.68 34.86 -10.00
N VAL A 282 14.63 34.03 -9.59
CA VAL A 282 14.94 33.75 -8.18
C VAL A 282 16.26 34.42 -7.79
N PRO A 283 16.27 35.34 -6.81
CA PRO A 283 17.50 35.91 -6.26
C PRO A 283 18.21 34.90 -5.35
N LEU A 284 19.26 34.24 -5.84
CA LEU A 284 19.90 33.12 -5.14
C LEU A 284 20.55 33.53 -3.81
N ARG A 285 21.18 34.70 -3.75
CA ARG A 285 21.84 35.20 -2.54
C ARG A 285 20.84 35.46 -1.42
N GLU A 286 19.70 36.06 -1.75
CA GLU A 286 18.66 36.35 -0.76
C GLU A 286 17.92 35.06 -0.36
N ALA A 287 17.74 34.11 -1.29
CA ALA A 287 17.13 32.81 -1.01
C ALA A 287 17.94 31.94 -0.03
N GLN A 288 19.25 32.17 0.12
CA GLN A 288 20.07 31.49 1.14
C GLN A 288 19.70 31.90 2.57
N VAL A 289 19.26 33.15 2.74
CA VAL A 289 18.94 33.73 4.06
C VAL A 289 17.44 33.72 4.30
N ASN A 290 16.64 33.91 3.25
CA ASN A 290 15.19 33.97 3.30
C ASN A 290 14.55 32.72 2.65
N PRO A 291 14.00 31.79 3.45
CA PRO A 291 13.36 30.58 2.94
C PRO A 291 12.18 30.82 1.99
N GLN A 292 11.51 31.97 2.07
CA GLN A 292 10.38 32.30 1.18
C GLN A 292 10.81 32.53 -0.27
N LEU A 293 12.07 32.95 -0.47
CA LEU A 293 12.64 33.14 -1.81
C LEU A 293 13.22 31.83 -2.38
N ASN A 294 13.40 30.81 -1.53
CA ASN A 294 13.84 29.47 -1.93
C ASN A 294 12.63 28.65 -2.41
N ILE A 295 12.20 28.92 -3.64
CA ILE A 295 10.97 28.34 -4.19
C ILE A 295 11.03 26.81 -4.28
N ALA A 296 9.88 26.19 -4.04
CA ALA A 296 9.66 24.78 -4.34
C ALA A 296 9.54 24.60 -5.87
N LEU A 297 10.20 23.55 -6.37
CA LEU A 297 10.19 23.14 -7.75
C LEU A 297 9.05 22.16 -8.02
N ALA A 298 8.52 22.18 -9.23
CA ALA A 298 7.52 21.27 -9.74
C ALA A 298 8.14 20.30 -10.76
N SER A 299 7.48 19.17 -10.99
CA SER A 299 7.91 18.21 -12.02
C SER A 299 7.85 18.87 -13.40
N GLY A 300 8.89 18.68 -14.20
CA GLY A 300 9.05 19.30 -15.52
C GLY A 300 9.68 20.69 -15.49
N ASP A 301 9.99 21.26 -14.32
CA ASP A 301 10.66 22.55 -14.23
C ASP A 301 12.05 22.50 -14.86
N ILE A 302 12.40 23.59 -15.55
CA ILE A 302 13.76 23.83 -16.05
C ILE A 302 14.38 24.94 -15.21
N VAL A 303 15.43 24.61 -14.48
CA VAL A 303 16.22 25.55 -13.70
C VAL A 303 17.44 25.94 -14.53
N SER A 304 17.49 27.20 -14.95
CA SER A 304 18.61 27.77 -15.69
C SER A 304 19.32 28.80 -14.83
N VAL A 305 20.64 28.71 -14.74
CA VAL A 305 21.47 29.72 -14.09
C VAL A 305 22.09 30.58 -15.20
N GLU A 306 21.68 31.86 -15.29
CA GLU A 306 22.17 32.79 -16.33
C GLU A 306 23.41 33.56 -15.84
N GLU A 307 24.41 33.72 -16.71
CA GLU A 307 25.50 34.68 -16.48
C GLU A 307 25.02 36.13 -16.66
N THR A 308 25.62 37.03 -15.89
CA THR A 308 25.56 38.47 -16.19
C THR A 308 26.61 38.77 -17.27
N ILE A 309 26.17 38.78 -18.53
CA ILE A 309 26.81 39.37 -19.72
C ILE A 309 28.33 39.16 -19.81
N GLY A 310 28.71 38.02 -20.36
CA GLY A 310 30.06 37.78 -20.84
C GLY A 310 30.13 36.61 -21.82
N THR A 311 29.14 36.51 -22.72
CA THR A 311 28.99 35.49 -23.80
C THR A 311 27.96 34.42 -23.46
N PHE A 312 26.71 34.55 -23.94
CA PHE A 312 25.98 33.48 -24.62
C PHE A 312 24.69 34.06 -25.20
N THR A 313 24.49 33.86 -26.50
CA THR A 313 23.37 34.41 -27.27
C THR A 313 22.05 33.73 -26.91
N ILE A 314 21.01 34.55 -26.73
CA ILE A 314 19.61 34.17 -26.47
C ILE A 314 18.94 33.38 -27.63
N SER A 315 19.67 33.05 -28.69
CA SER A 315 19.12 32.46 -29.93
C SER A 315 19.00 30.93 -29.95
N THR A 316 19.54 30.19 -28.97
CA THR A 316 19.56 28.71 -29.04
C THR A 316 18.38 28.04 -28.32
N ILE A 317 17.78 28.71 -27.32
CA ILE A 317 16.69 28.10 -26.50
C ILE A 317 15.36 28.06 -27.28
N SER A 318 15.13 28.98 -28.22
CA SER A 318 13.93 28.99 -29.07
C SER A 318 13.93 27.91 -30.17
N GLN A 319 15.08 27.33 -30.52
CA GLN A 319 15.14 26.25 -31.51
C GLN A 319 14.72 24.88 -30.95
N LEU A 320 14.74 24.67 -29.63
CA LEU A 320 14.36 23.39 -29.03
C LEU A 320 12.85 23.25 -28.76
N ILE A 321 12.12 24.36 -28.63
CA ILE A 321 10.66 24.35 -28.40
C ILE A 321 9.89 24.21 -29.74
N GLY A 322 10.55 24.45 -30.89
CA GLY A 322 9.94 24.40 -32.22
C GLY A 322 9.92 23.04 -32.93
N ILE A 323 10.65 22.02 -32.47
CA ILE A 323 10.81 20.75 -33.20
C ILE A 323 9.67 19.74 -32.90
N GLY A 324 8.75 20.08 -31.98
CA GLY A 324 7.62 19.21 -31.61
C GLY A 324 6.39 19.25 -32.54
N ARG A 325 6.39 20.03 -33.63
CA ARG A 325 5.25 20.07 -34.57
C ARG A 325 5.72 19.79 -36.00
N THR A 326 5.20 18.68 -36.53
CA THR A 326 5.23 18.18 -37.92
C THR A 326 6.51 17.50 -38.43
N ALA A 327 6.64 16.21 -38.10
CA ALA A 327 7.24 15.22 -39.00
C ALA A 327 6.50 13.88 -38.83
N LEU A 328 5.55 13.62 -39.73
CA LEU A 328 4.91 12.34 -40.14
C LEU A 328 3.67 12.80 -40.93
N VAL A 329 3.57 12.73 -42.26
CA VAL A 329 3.40 11.59 -43.18
C VAL A 329 3.34 12.24 -44.58
N GLY A 330 3.87 11.75 -45.70
CA GLY A 330 4.52 10.49 -46.03
C GLY A 330 5.11 10.59 -47.44
N ALA A 331 6.06 9.69 -47.73
CA ALA A 331 6.66 9.49 -49.04
C ALA A 331 6.22 8.13 -49.60
N THR A 332 5.57 8.14 -50.77
CA THR A 332 5.40 7.05 -51.76
C THR A 332 4.53 7.64 -52.87
N ALA A 333 4.81 7.60 -54.18
CA ALA A 333 5.74 6.85 -55.00
C ALA A 333 5.90 7.58 -56.35
N LEU A 334 7.02 7.37 -57.06
CA LEU A 334 7.17 7.59 -58.50
C LEU A 334 7.24 6.21 -59.18
N PRO A 335 6.78 6.11 -60.43
CA PRO A 335 7.75 5.90 -61.51
C PRO A 335 7.82 7.08 -62.49
#